data_AF-A0A1H4Q5X8-F1
#
_entry.id   AF-A0A1H4Q5X8-F1
#
_cell.length_a   1.000
_cell.length_b   1.000
_cell.length_c   1.000
_cell.angle_alpha   90.00
_cell.angle_beta   90.00
_cell.angle_gamma   90.00
#
_symmetry.space_group_name_H-M   'P 1'
#
loop_
_entity.id
_entity.type
_entity.pdbx_description
1 polymer ?
#
loop_
_entity_poly.entity_id
_entity_poly.type
_entity_poly.pdbx_seq_one_letter_code
_entity_poly.pdbx_strand_id
1 'polypeptide(L)'
;MTAFVLVGGPFTGGWMWEDVAGRLREAGERVWPVTLDSAPGAGLSTHIAELSRIVDQIEVPRVVLVGHDYGIHPVLGAADRCPERISRVVHVAAGLPRDGDTARRLVRDETVRARLAHDDAPVRPPRGRAWERWGSTAGLSAEALARLDRLAVPQPAATFTEPLRLTGAAHRLPATAVLCTADGPGIDTVDMLVRSGPPQFRELAGPRVSYFELPTGHWPMLSRPDGLAQVLIKAAAGEGHRIAAPDDEPGGTRETFLLDPPEAPRERIGRLDLHLPEADRPRPAVLFVHGGPVDPTRRPTPRDTPFFLGYGRFAASRGVVGATLDHRLHALTDYAKAAEDVAAAVDQVRADPRVDPDRIALWFFSAGGLLAADWLAAPPPWLRCLALTYPVLAPPPGWETVDARFRPVAALRGAGPLNTVLTRAGLEHPSFAATVRQFLDAATECGATVEVLDVPHGRHGFELLDHSEESRAAVERAMTAVTRLLDA
;
A
#
# COMPACT_ATOMS: atom_id res chain seq x y z
N MET A 1 25.49 18.37 -19.31
CA MET A 1 24.49 19.32 -19.81
C MET A 1 23.24 18.56 -20.23
N THR A 2 22.18 18.76 -19.47
CA THR A 2 20.88 18.10 -19.50
C THR A 2 19.82 19.20 -19.64
N ALA A 3 18.72 18.93 -20.33
CA ALA A 3 17.56 19.81 -20.32
C ALA A 3 16.53 19.33 -19.31
N PHE A 4 16.14 20.20 -18.38
CA PHE A 4 15.05 19.96 -17.44
C PHE A 4 13.81 20.74 -17.87
N VAL A 5 12.70 20.04 -18.06
CA VAL A 5 11.37 20.64 -18.22
C VAL A 5 10.63 20.42 -16.90
N LEU A 6 10.32 21.52 -16.21
CA LEU A 6 9.78 21.49 -14.85
C LEU A 6 8.30 21.87 -14.88
N VAL A 7 7.43 20.94 -14.48
CA VAL A 7 5.98 21.06 -14.63
C VAL A 7 5.32 21.03 -13.25
N GLY A 8 4.62 22.12 -12.92
CA GLY A 8 3.92 22.29 -11.65
C GLY A 8 2.60 21.52 -11.55
N GLY A 9 2.07 21.45 -10.32
CA GLY A 9 0.76 20.90 -10.02
C GLY A 9 -0.38 21.89 -10.30
N PRO A 10 -1.61 21.59 -9.85
CA PRO A 10 -2.76 22.44 -10.09
C PRO A 10 -2.56 23.85 -9.56
N PHE A 11 -3.22 24.83 -10.20
CA PHE A 11 -3.22 26.24 -9.80
C PHE A 11 -1.89 26.97 -9.95
N THR A 12 -0.84 26.29 -10.38
CA THR A 12 0.53 26.80 -10.27
C THR A 12 1.19 26.91 -11.65
N GLY A 13 2.35 27.55 -11.71
CA GLY A 13 3.10 27.73 -12.95
C GLY A 13 4.60 27.68 -12.74
N GLY A 14 5.35 28.02 -13.79
CA GLY A 14 6.82 27.98 -13.80
C GLY A 14 7.47 28.82 -12.70
N TRP A 15 6.76 29.83 -12.19
CA TRP A 15 7.21 30.66 -11.07
C TRP A 15 7.57 29.84 -9.82
N MET A 16 6.91 28.70 -9.58
CA MET A 16 7.16 27.89 -8.39
C MET A 16 8.54 27.23 -8.43
N TRP A 17 9.10 27.08 -9.63
CA TRP A 17 10.37 26.43 -9.87
C TRP A 17 11.54 27.40 -9.96
N GLU A 18 11.34 28.71 -9.81
CA GLU A 18 12.39 29.72 -10.02
C GLU A 18 13.67 29.43 -9.21
N ASP A 19 13.52 29.13 -7.92
CA ASP A 19 14.64 28.85 -7.02
C ASP A 19 15.39 27.56 -7.40
N VAL A 20 14.64 26.51 -7.75
CA VAL A 20 15.19 25.23 -8.23
C VAL A 20 15.88 25.42 -9.59
N ALA A 21 15.26 26.18 -10.48
CA ALA A 21 15.78 26.45 -11.82
C ALA A 21 17.05 27.30 -11.77
N GLY A 22 17.16 28.26 -10.85
CA GLY A 22 18.39 28.99 -10.58
C GLY A 22 19.55 28.04 -10.25
N ARG A 23 19.34 27.14 -9.28
CA ARG A 23 20.34 26.15 -8.84
C ARG A 23 20.74 25.17 -9.93
N LEU A 24 19.77 24.69 -10.71
CA LEU A 24 20.05 23.81 -11.86
C LEU A 24 20.86 24.53 -12.95
N ARG A 25 20.58 25.81 -13.21
CA ARG A 25 21.37 26.63 -14.15
C ARG A 25 22.78 26.91 -13.65
N GLU A 26 22.95 27.17 -12.35
CA GLU A 26 24.26 27.30 -11.71
C GLU A 26 25.09 26.02 -11.83
N ALA A 27 24.43 24.85 -11.82
CA ALA A 27 25.05 23.55 -12.10
C ALA A 27 25.34 23.30 -13.60
N GLY A 28 25.09 24.26 -14.48
CA GLY A 28 25.36 24.17 -15.92
C GLY A 28 24.26 23.49 -16.74
N GLU A 29 23.08 23.29 -16.17
CA GLU A 29 21.95 22.65 -16.85
C GLU A 29 21.05 23.66 -17.55
N ARG A 30 20.36 23.21 -18.61
CA ARG A 30 19.34 24.04 -19.28
C ARG A 30 17.97 23.74 -18.65
N VAL A 31 17.21 24.78 -18.32
CA VAL A 31 16.00 24.62 -17.50
C VAL A 31 14.83 25.43 -18.05
N TRP A 32 13.69 24.75 -18.23
CA TRP A 32 12.41 25.29 -18.69
C TRP A 32 11.33 25.06 -17.62
N PRO A 33 11.16 26.01 -16.69
CA PRO A 33 9.95 26.08 -15.88
C PRO A 33 8.73 26.33 -16.78
N VAL A 34 7.73 25.47 -16.72
CA VAL A 34 6.54 25.55 -17.57
C VAL A 34 5.35 26.12 -16.80
N THR A 35 4.70 27.10 -17.40
CA THR A 35 3.34 27.54 -17.01
C THR A 35 2.40 27.04 -18.08
N LEU A 36 1.57 26.04 -17.74
CA LEU A 36 0.63 25.44 -18.70
C LEU A 36 -0.61 26.32 -18.89
N ASP A 37 -1.33 26.08 -19.98
CA ASP A 37 -2.60 26.75 -20.24
C ASP A 37 -3.59 26.58 -19.07
N SER A 38 -4.29 27.67 -18.74
CA SER A 38 -5.28 27.75 -17.67
C SER A 38 -6.62 28.27 -18.18
N ALA A 39 -6.78 28.41 -19.50
CA ALA A 39 -8.03 28.76 -20.12
C ALA A 39 -9.11 27.72 -19.77
N PRO A 40 -10.38 28.13 -19.53
CA PRO A 40 -11.45 27.21 -19.12
C PRO A 40 -11.66 26.00 -20.05
N GLY A 41 -11.30 26.10 -21.33
CA GLY A 41 -11.39 25.02 -22.31
C GLY A 41 -10.15 24.11 -22.42
N ALA A 42 -9.09 24.38 -21.65
CA ALA A 42 -7.90 23.53 -21.63
C ALA A 42 -8.17 22.24 -20.84
N GLY A 43 -7.63 21.13 -21.32
CA GLY A 43 -7.69 19.81 -20.68
C GLY A 43 -6.33 19.13 -20.65
N LEU A 44 -6.28 17.90 -20.14
CA LEU A 44 -5.04 17.14 -20.08
C LEU A 44 -4.40 17.00 -21.48
N SER A 45 -5.19 16.77 -22.53
CA SER A 45 -4.68 16.67 -23.91
C SER A 45 -4.04 17.97 -24.41
N THR A 46 -4.60 19.14 -24.05
CA THR A 46 -4.01 20.45 -24.34
C THR A 46 -2.63 20.58 -23.69
N HIS A 47 -2.52 20.23 -22.41
CA HIS A 47 -1.25 20.29 -21.67
C HIS A 47 -0.21 19.32 -22.23
N ILE A 48 -0.61 18.11 -22.64
CA ILE A 48 0.28 17.14 -23.29
C ILE A 48 0.81 17.69 -24.62
N ALA A 49 -0.07 18.27 -25.44
CA ALA A 49 0.32 18.87 -26.72
C ALA A 49 1.27 20.05 -26.53
N GLU A 50 1.05 20.86 -25.49
CA GLU A 50 1.93 21.96 -25.12
C GLU A 50 3.33 21.46 -24.74
N LEU A 51 3.42 20.48 -23.84
CA LEU A 51 4.71 19.90 -23.42
C LEU A 51 5.44 19.19 -24.57
N SER A 52 4.71 18.48 -25.44
CA SER A 52 5.32 17.83 -26.62
C SER A 52 6.01 18.86 -27.51
N ARG A 53 5.37 20.00 -27.77
CA ARG A 53 5.95 21.09 -28.55
C ARG A 53 7.18 21.71 -27.88
N ILE A 54 7.14 21.86 -26.55
CA ILE A 54 8.29 22.36 -25.79
C ILE A 54 9.48 21.39 -25.94
N VAL A 55 9.24 20.07 -25.82
CA VAL A 55 10.28 19.05 -26.02
C VAL A 55 10.84 19.09 -27.44
N ASP A 56 9.99 19.27 -28.46
CA ASP A 56 10.42 19.35 -29.85
C ASP A 56 11.35 20.55 -30.12
N GLN A 57 11.12 21.68 -29.44
CA GLN A 57 11.93 22.89 -29.57
C GLN A 57 13.26 22.85 -28.83
N ILE A 58 13.45 21.89 -27.92
CA ILE A 58 14.70 21.75 -27.18
C ILE A 58 15.73 21.10 -28.10
N GLU A 59 16.86 21.77 -28.37
CA GLU A 59 17.89 21.26 -29.28
C GLU A 59 18.81 20.19 -28.67
N VAL A 60 18.81 20.04 -27.34
CA VAL A 60 19.66 19.03 -26.69
C VAL A 60 19.10 17.62 -26.88
N PRO A 61 19.96 16.60 -27.00
CA PRO A 61 19.54 15.25 -27.40
C PRO A 61 18.77 14.49 -26.32
N ARG A 62 18.84 14.92 -25.04
CA ARG A 62 18.23 14.20 -23.91
C ARG A 62 17.56 15.17 -22.94
N VAL A 63 16.28 14.95 -22.71
CA VAL A 63 15.42 15.76 -21.85
C VAL A 63 15.00 14.97 -20.61
N VAL A 64 15.09 15.60 -19.45
CA VAL A 64 14.49 15.14 -18.20
C VAL A 64 13.18 15.89 -17.98
N LEU A 65 12.08 15.15 -17.96
CA LEU A 65 10.77 15.70 -17.65
C LEU A 65 10.48 15.53 -16.16
N VAL A 66 10.16 16.62 -15.48
CA VAL A 66 9.87 16.62 -14.04
C VAL A 66 8.42 17.05 -13.85
N GLY A 67 7.61 16.16 -13.28
CA GLY A 67 6.20 16.41 -12.99
C GLY A 67 5.94 16.43 -11.49
N HIS A 68 5.45 17.57 -10.99
CA HIS A 68 4.98 17.71 -9.62
C HIS A 68 3.46 17.54 -9.54
N ASP A 69 2.99 16.66 -8.64
CA ASP A 69 1.57 16.37 -8.43
C ASP A 69 0.82 16.13 -9.78
N TYR A 70 -0.26 16.88 -10.10
CA TYR A 70 -0.94 16.82 -11.41
C TYR A 70 0.03 16.88 -12.58
N GLY A 71 1.09 17.69 -12.50
CA GLY A 71 2.06 17.91 -13.58
C GLY A 71 2.68 16.62 -14.12
N ILE A 72 2.63 15.52 -13.36
CA ILE A 72 3.05 14.21 -13.84
C ILE A 72 2.20 13.64 -14.99
N HIS A 73 0.90 13.96 -15.02
CA HIS A 73 0.00 13.46 -16.06
C HIS A 73 0.38 13.97 -17.45
N PRO A 74 0.49 15.30 -17.69
CA PRO A 74 0.91 15.77 -19.00
C PRO A 74 2.37 15.42 -19.30
N VAL A 75 3.24 15.32 -18.28
CA VAL A 75 4.63 14.85 -18.45
C VAL A 75 4.67 13.43 -19.01
N LEU A 76 3.89 12.49 -18.45
CA LEU A 76 3.84 11.11 -18.93
C LEU A 76 3.24 11.03 -20.34
N GLY A 77 2.18 11.79 -20.61
CA GLY A 77 1.60 11.84 -21.96
C GLY A 77 2.57 12.40 -23.01
N ALA A 78 3.37 13.42 -22.66
CA ALA A 78 4.39 13.95 -23.55
C ALA A 78 5.54 12.94 -23.73
N ALA A 79 6.00 12.32 -22.65
CA ALA A 79 7.04 11.30 -22.68
C ALA A 79 6.66 10.08 -23.53
N ASP A 80 5.38 9.70 -23.51
CA ASP A 80 4.84 8.61 -24.31
C ASP A 80 4.80 8.94 -25.82
N ARG A 81 4.60 10.21 -26.17
CA ARG A 81 4.58 10.69 -27.57
C ARG A 81 5.95 10.87 -28.20
N CYS A 82 6.97 11.21 -27.40
CA CYS A 82 8.34 11.45 -27.88
C CYS A 82 9.41 10.69 -27.06
N PRO A 83 9.24 9.38 -26.83
CA PRO A 83 10.07 8.60 -25.89
C PRO A 83 11.57 8.65 -26.22
N GLU A 84 11.94 8.77 -27.50
CA GLU A 84 13.32 8.88 -27.97
C GLU A 84 14.03 10.17 -27.53
N ARG A 85 13.28 11.22 -27.19
CA ARG A 85 13.82 12.49 -26.70
C ARG A 85 14.05 12.49 -25.18
N ILE A 86 13.40 11.59 -24.46
CA ILE A 86 13.34 11.61 -23.00
C ILE A 86 14.37 10.65 -22.41
N SER A 87 15.27 11.18 -21.59
CA SER A 87 16.24 10.35 -20.84
C SER A 87 15.69 9.86 -19.52
N ARG A 88 14.77 10.61 -18.89
CA ARG A 88 14.17 10.25 -17.60
C ARG A 88 12.89 11.03 -17.34
N VAL A 89 11.94 10.39 -16.66
CA VAL A 89 10.79 11.03 -16.04
C VAL A 89 11.00 11.08 -14.52
N VAL A 90 10.79 12.24 -13.90
CA VAL A 90 10.90 12.43 -12.45
C VAL A 90 9.55 12.84 -11.87
N HIS A 91 9.05 12.04 -10.94
CA HIS A 91 7.81 12.24 -10.19
C HIS A 91 8.15 12.95 -8.89
N VAL A 92 7.63 14.16 -8.66
CA VAL A 92 7.89 14.92 -7.43
C VAL A 92 6.59 15.08 -6.65
N ALA A 93 6.50 14.49 -5.46
CA ALA A 93 5.25 14.48 -4.67
C ALA A 93 4.02 14.07 -5.50
N ALA A 94 4.20 13.09 -6.39
CA ALA A 94 3.21 12.69 -7.39
C ALA A 94 2.96 11.17 -7.34
N GLY A 95 1.80 10.75 -7.84
CA GLY A 95 1.50 9.33 -8.03
C GLY A 95 2.15 8.72 -9.28
N LEU A 96 1.77 7.48 -9.57
CA LEU A 96 2.20 6.70 -10.73
C LEU A 96 0.97 6.37 -11.60
N PRO A 97 0.40 7.35 -12.31
CA PRO A 97 -0.82 7.14 -13.06
C PRO A 97 -0.58 6.19 -14.24
N ARG A 98 -1.59 5.38 -14.54
CA ARG A 98 -1.61 4.41 -15.64
C ARG A 98 -2.46 4.92 -16.80
N ASP A 99 -2.41 4.20 -17.93
CA ASP A 99 -3.37 4.43 -19.00
C ASP A 99 -4.81 4.36 -18.46
N GLY A 100 -5.62 5.34 -18.84
CA GLY A 100 -7.00 5.52 -18.37
C GLY A 100 -7.17 6.24 -17.04
N ASP A 101 -6.10 6.47 -16.26
CA ASP A 101 -6.22 7.20 -15.00
C ASP A 101 -6.49 8.70 -15.21
N THR A 102 -7.33 9.25 -14.35
CA THR A 102 -7.63 10.69 -14.29
C THR A 102 -6.86 11.33 -13.14
N ALA A 103 -6.36 12.57 -13.30
CA ALA A 103 -5.60 13.24 -12.25
C ALA A 103 -6.39 13.51 -10.96
N ARG A 104 -7.72 13.46 -11.02
CA ARG A 104 -8.60 13.45 -9.84
C ARG A 104 -8.22 12.40 -8.79
N ARG A 105 -7.56 11.29 -9.19
CA ARG A 105 -7.08 10.26 -8.26
C ARG A 105 -5.95 10.73 -7.32
N LEU A 106 -5.20 11.78 -7.70
CA LEU A 106 -4.15 12.37 -6.87
C LEU A 106 -4.70 13.28 -5.76
N VAL A 107 -5.95 13.75 -5.90
CA VAL A 107 -6.59 14.58 -4.89
C VAL A 107 -6.89 13.74 -3.65
N ARG A 108 -6.21 14.06 -2.55
CA ARG A 108 -6.26 13.30 -1.30
C ARG A 108 -7.56 13.53 -0.52
N ASP A 109 -8.01 14.78 -0.46
CA ASP A 109 -9.27 15.13 0.23
C ASP A 109 -10.49 14.59 -0.55
N GLU A 110 -11.23 13.67 0.08
CA GLU A 110 -12.40 13.03 -0.54
C GLU A 110 -13.50 14.02 -0.90
N THR A 111 -13.69 15.08 -0.09
CA THR A 111 -14.73 16.08 -0.37
C THR A 111 -14.38 16.88 -1.61
N VAL A 112 -13.11 17.27 -1.76
CA VAL A 112 -12.62 17.94 -2.98
C VAL A 112 -12.74 16.97 -4.17
N ARG A 113 -12.28 15.73 -4.01
CA ARG A 113 -12.33 14.69 -5.05
C ARG A 113 -13.73 14.36 -5.55
N ALA A 114 -14.72 14.31 -4.66
CA ALA A 114 -16.12 14.06 -5.01
C ALA A 114 -16.75 15.24 -5.77
N ARG A 115 -16.42 16.48 -5.38
CA ARG A 115 -16.88 17.69 -6.09
C ARG A 115 -16.36 17.74 -7.53
N LEU A 116 -15.10 17.39 -7.74
CA LEU A 116 -14.47 17.35 -9.07
C LEU A 116 -15.12 16.33 -10.03
N ALA A 117 -15.90 15.37 -9.53
CA ALA A 117 -16.57 14.39 -10.38
C ALA A 117 -17.89 14.91 -11.01
N HIS A 118 -18.41 16.04 -10.52
CA HIS A 118 -19.75 16.52 -10.88
C HIS A 118 -19.76 17.97 -11.39
N ASP A 119 -18.62 18.66 -11.37
CA ASP A 119 -18.50 20.08 -11.66
C ASP A 119 -17.46 20.32 -12.75
N ASP A 120 -17.91 20.79 -13.91
CA ASP A 120 -17.06 21.13 -15.05
C ASP A 120 -16.54 22.58 -14.98
N ALA A 121 -16.90 23.34 -13.94
CA ALA A 121 -16.40 24.70 -13.76
C ALA A 121 -14.92 24.71 -13.38
N PRO A 122 -14.14 25.74 -13.80
CA PRO A 122 -12.77 25.91 -13.35
C PRO A 122 -12.67 25.89 -11.82
N VAL A 123 -11.80 25.04 -11.32
CA VAL A 123 -11.57 24.82 -9.90
C VAL A 123 -10.85 26.05 -9.35
N ARG A 124 -11.43 26.65 -8.31
CA ARG A 124 -10.83 27.83 -7.67
C ARG A 124 -9.60 27.43 -6.85
N PRO A 125 -8.54 28.25 -6.85
CA PRO A 125 -7.35 27.95 -6.06
C PRO A 125 -7.67 27.99 -4.55
N PRO A 126 -7.08 27.08 -3.75
CA PRO A 126 -7.15 27.15 -2.29
C PRO A 126 -6.48 28.42 -1.76
N ARG A 127 -6.77 28.75 -0.48
CA ARG A 127 -6.22 29.90 0.23
C ARG A 127 -5.80 29.51 1.65
N GLY A 128 -4.64 29.99 2.10
CA GLY A 128 -4.14 29.76 3.46
C GLY A 128 -4.15 28.28 3.84
N ARG A 129 -4.79 27.93 4.96
CA ARG A 129 -4.86 26.53 5.43
C ARG A 129 -5.57 25.57 4.47
N ALA A 130 -6.38 26.07 3.53
CA ALA A 130 -7.06 25.19 2.57
C ALA A 130 -6.08 24.46 1.62
N TRP A 131 -4.82 24.91 1.52
CA TRP A 131 -3.77 24.18 0.81
C TRP A 131 -3.54 22.78 1.39
N GLU A 132 -3.76 22.57 2.70
CA GLU A 132 -3.60 21.26 3.35
C GLU A 132 -4.53 20.17 2.78
N ARG A 133 -5.60 20.55 2.06
CA ARG A 133 -6.48 19.60 1.36
C ARG A 133 -5.90 19.06 0.05
N TRP A 134 -4.90 19.76 -0.48
CA TRP A 134 -4.20 19.41 -1.72
C TRP A 134 -2.84 18.75 -1.45
N GLY A 135 -2.24 19.05 -0.30
CA GLY A 135 -1.02 18.40 0.16
C GLY A 135 -0.50 19.05 1.45
N SER A 136 0.38 18.35 2.15
CA SER A 136 1.01 18.82 3.39
C SER A 136 1.78 20.13 3.16
N THR A 137 1.49 21.15 3.95
CA THR A 137 2.21 22.44 3.94
C THR A 137 3.49 22.41 4.78
N ALA A 138 3.88 21.23 5.29
CA ALA A 138 5.04 21.08 6.17
C ALA A 138 6.34 21.60 5.54
N GLY A 139 7.00 22.53 6.24
CA GLY A 139 8.26 23.14 5.82
C GLY A 139 8.11 24.38 4.95
N LEU A 140 6.89 24.79 4.57
CA LEU A 140 6.68 26.09 3.95
C LEU A 140 6.82 27.22 4.98
N SER A 141 7.53 28.29 4.60
CA SER A 141 7.50 29.54 5.37
C SER A 141 6.17 30.29 5.14
N ALA A 142 5.88 31.26 6.00
CA ALA A 142 4.71 32.12 5.82
C ALA A 142 4.75 32.90 4.50
N GLU A 143 5.95 33.33 4.09
CA GLU A 143 6.17 34.03 2.82
C GLU A 143 5.95 33.11 1.62
N ALA A 144 6.40 31.85 1.70
CA ALA A 144 6.17 30.86 0.65
C ALA A 144 4.67 30.54 0.49
N LEU A 145 3.94 30.38 1.60
CA LEU A 145 2.50 30.18 1.57
C LEU A 145 1.75 31.42 1.03
N ALA A 146 2.16 32.63 1.43
CA ALA A 146 1.59 33.87 0.90
C ALA A 146 1.89 34.05 -0.60
N ARG A 147 3.04 33.56 -1.08
CA ARG A 147 3.38 33.52 -2.50
C ARG A 147 2.48 32.56 -3.26
N LEU A 148 2.24 31.34 -2.75
CA LEU A 148 1.28 30.38 -3.30
C LEU A 148 -0.12 31.02 -3.43
N ASP A 149 -0.63 31.60 -2.34
CA ASP A 149 -1.94 32.27 -2.35
C ASP A 149 -2.03 33.38 -3.40
N ARG A 150 -0.99 34.21 -3.51
CA ARG A 150 -1.01 35.37 -4.41
C ARG A 150 -0.96 34.99 -5.88
N LEU A 151 -0.17 33.98 -6.23
CA LEU A 151 0.12 33.61 -7.62
C LEU A 151 -0.74 32.47 -8.16
N ALA A 152 -1.53 31.81 -7.31
CA ALA A 152 -2.39 30.72 -7.74
C ALA A 152 -3.54 31.19 -8.64
N VAL A 153 -3.76 30.45 -9.73
CA VAL A 153 -4.81 30.72 -10.73
C VAL A 153 -5.84 29.59 -10.76
N PRO A 154 -7.07 29.80 -11.27
CA PRO A 154 -8.03 28.72 -11.45
C PRO A 154 -7.50 27.58 -12.33
N GLN A 155 -7.83 26.34 -11.97
CA GLN A 155 -7.45 25.15 -12.74
C GLN A 155 -8.65 24.67 -13.58
N PRO A 156 -8.51 24.47 -14.90
CA PRO A 156 -9.61 23.94 -15.72
C PRO A 156 -10.04 22.53 -15.29
N ALA A 157 -11.35 22.27 -15.18
CA ALA A 157 -11.87 21.00 -14.67
C ALA A 157 -11.43 19.78 -15.49
N ALA A 158 -11.37 19.94 -16.83
CA ALA A 158 -10.96 18.87 -17.75
C ALA A 158 -9.55 18.34 -17.47
N THR A 159 -8.68 19.11 -16.82
CA THR A 159 -7.35 18.62 -16.39
C THR A 159 -7.42 17.53 -15.32
N PHE A 160 -8.49 17.49 -14.52
CA PHE A 160 -8.70 16.46 -13.51
C PHE A 160 -9.51 15.29 -14.02
N THR A 161 -10.41 15.50 -14.98
CA THR A 161 -11.42 14.52 -15.41
C THR A 161 -11.08 13.81 -16.71
N GLU A 162 -10.28 14.42 -17.59
CA GLU A 162 -9.84 13.78 -18.82
C GLU A 162 -8.86 12.62 -18.50
N PRO A 163 -9.11 11.40 -19.02
CA PRO A 163 -8.26 10.26 -18.75
C PRO A 163 -6.93 10.38 -19.52
N LEU A 164 -5.84 10.03 -18.85
CA LEU A 164 -4.53 9.87 -19.47
C LEU A 164 -4.59 8.75 -20.52
N ARG A 165 -4.01 8.99 -21.69
CA ARG A 165 -3.92 8.00 -22.77
C ARG A 165 -2.46 7.73 -23.08
N LEU A 166 -2.01 6.49 -22.85
CA LEU A 166 -0.63 6.04 -23.07
C LEU A 166 -0.62 4.83 -24.00
N THR A 167 0.35 4.81 -24.92
CA THR A 167 0.69 3.66 -25.76
C THR A 167 1.54 2.61 -25.03
N GLY A 168 2.07 2.98 -23.85
CA GLY A 168 3.01 2.17 -23.07
C GLY A 168 4.48 2.47 -23.38
N ALA A 169 4.76 3.42 -24.28
CA ALA A 169 6.12 3.84 -24.58
C ALA A 169 6.81 4.50 -23.37
N ALA A 170 6.09 5.29 -22.58
CA ALA A 170 6.62 5.95 -21.39
C ALA A 170 7.09 4.95 -20.31
N HIS A 171 6.47 3.76 -20.22
CA HIS A 171 6.83 2.73 -19.24
C HIS A 171 8.24 2.17 -19.44
N ARG A 172 8.80 2.32 -20.65
CA ARG A 172 10.16 1.87 -20.97
C ARG A 172 11.23 2.87 -20.54
N LEU A 173 10.83 4.09 -20.21
CA LEU A 173 11.74 5.16 -19.83
C LEU A 173 12.22 4.96 -18.38
N PRO A 174 13.47 5.36 -18.07
CA PRO A 174 13.89 5.46 -16.69
C PRO A 174 13.00 6.43 -15.91
N ALA A 175 12.62 6.04 -14.70
CA ALA A 175 11.75 6.82 -13.83
C ALA A 175 12.41 7.04 -12.48
N THR A 176 12.19 8.20 -11.88
CA THR A 176 12.60 8.48 -10.51
C THR A 176 11.44 9.07 -9.73
N ALA A 177 11.18 8.58 -8.53
CA ALA A 177 10.22 9.17 -7.61
C ALA A 177 10.93 9.91 -6.47
N VAL A 178 10.54 11.16 -6.25
CA VAL A 178 10.97 12.00 -5.13
C VAL A 178 9.84 12.04 -4.11
N LEU A 179 10.02 11.25 -3.04
CA LEU A 179 9.06 11.05 -1.96
C LEU A 179 9.24 12.14 -0.91
N CYS A 180 8.22 12.98 -0.74
CA CYS A 180 8.21 14.02 0.29
C CYS A 180 7.66 13.41 1.58
N THR A 181 8.53 13.06 2.53
CA THR A 181 8.17 12.17 3.65
C THR A 181 7.31 12.83 4.72
N ALA A 182 7.13 14.15 4.69
CA ALA A 182 6.12 14.84 5.51
C ALA A 182 4.79 15.06 4.77
N ASP A 183 4.69 14.62 3.50
CA ASP A 183 3.46 14.60 2.71
C ASP A 183 2.92 13.18 2.48
N GLY A 184 3.77 12.16 2.52
CA GLY A 184 3.36 10.81 2.16
C GLY A 184 4.38 9.73 2.50
N PRO A 185 4.21 8.53 1.94
CA PRO A 185 5.06 7.38 2.22
C PRO A 185 6.51 7.62 1.79
N GLY A 186 7.44 7.14 2.61
CA GLY A 186 8.86 7.05 2.27
C GLY A 186 9.20 5.74 1.55
N ILE A 187 10.49 5.57 1.25
CA ILE A 187 11.07 4.41 0.57
C ILE A 187 10.72 3.12 1.31
N ASP A 188 10.79 3.10 2.64
CA ASP A 188 10.49 1.90 3.45
C ASP A 188 9.06 1.40 3.19
N THR A 189 8.09 2.31 3.07
CA THR A 189 6.71 1.95 2.73
C THR A 189 6.62 1.42 1.29
N VAL A 190 7.37 1.97 0.35
CA VAL A 190 7.41 1.48 -1.04
C VAL A 190 8.04 0.08 -1.11
N ASP A 191 9.14 -0.16 -0.39
CA ASP A 191 9.78 -1.48 -0.29
C ASP A 191 8.82 -2.50 0.34
N MET A 192 8.09 -2.11 1.38
CA MET A 192 7.02 -2.94 1.94
C MET A 192 5.93 -3.28 0.92
N LEU A 193 5.45 -2.30 0.14
CA LEU A 193 4.44 -2.54 -0.89
C LEU A 193 4.95 -3.46 -2.01
N VAL A 194 6.23 -3.34 -2.38
CA VAL A 194 6.87 -4.23 -3.36
C VAL A 194 6.94 -5.66 -2.84
N ARG A 195 7.36 -5.86 -1.58
CA ARG A 195 7.60 -7.18 -0.99
C ARG A 195 6.33 -7.90 -0.61
N SER A 196 5.40 -7.17 -0.01
CA SER A 196 4.26 -7.73 0.73
C SER A 196 2.92 -7.28 0.14
N GLY A 197 2.93 -6.26 -0.72
CA GLY A 197 1.74 -5.73 -1.33
C GLY A 197 1.31 -6.49 -2.58
N PRO A 198 0.16 -6.09 -3.15
CA PRO A 198 -0.32 -6.59 -4.42
C PRO A 198 0.73 -6.62 -5.54
N PRO A 199 0.74 -7.63 -6.43
CA PRO A 199 1.79 -7.83 -7.45
C PRO A 199 2.01 -6.64 -8.37
N GLN A 200 1.00 -5.80 -8.59
CA GLN A 200 1.16 -4.59 -9.39
C GLN A 200 2.17 -3.60 -8.80
N PHE A 201 2.51 -3.71 -7.51
CA PHE A 201 3.56 -2.91 -6.89
C PHE A 201 4.96 -3.43 -7.20
N ARG A 202 5.14 -4.63 -7.76
CA ARG A 202 6.46 -5.11 -8.20
C ARG A 202 7.08 -4.23 -9.29
N GLU A 203 6.24 -3.55 -10.09
CA GLU A 203 6.69 -2.57 -11.09
C GLU A 203 7.54 -1.44 -10.48
N LEU A 204 7.32 -1.14 -9.19
CA LEU A 204 8.09 -0.16 -8.41
C LEU A 204 9.54 -0.60 -8.18
N ALA A 205 9.81 -1.90 -8.24
CA ALA A 205 11.16 -2.46 -8.17
C ALA A 205 11.81 -2.68 -9.53
N GLY A 206 11.26 -2.09 -10.60
CA GLY A 206 11.82 -2.21 -11.94
C GLY A 206 13.27 -1.69 -12.01
N PRO A 207 14.13 -2.29 -12.85
CA PRO A 207 15.57 -2.00 -12.88
C PRO A 207 15.93 -0.56 -13.28
N ARG A 208 14.95 0.20 -13.81
CA ARG A 208 15.08 1.58 -14.26
C ARG A 208 14.37 2.59 -13.34
N VAL A 209 13.79 2.12 -12.24
CA VAL A 209 13.10 2.93 -11.24
C VAL A 209 14.06 3.24 -10.09
N SER A 210 14.12 4.51 -9.69
CA SER A 210 14.89 4.93 -8.50
C SER A 210 14.10 5.88 -7.62
N TYR A 211 14.51 5.98 -6.36
CA TYR A 211 13.83 6.74 -5.32
C TYR A 211 14.78 7.68 -4.60
N PHE A 212 14.24 8.85 -4.25
CA PHE A 212 14.85 9.79 -3.31
C PHE A 212 13.81 10.23 -2.31
N GLU A 213 14.26 10.57 -1.10
CA GLU A 213 13.41 11.19 -0.08
C GLU A 213 13.81 12.63 0.16
N LEU A 214 12.81 13.47 0.42
CA LEU A 214 13.00 14.81 0.95
C LEU A 214 12.13 14.98 2.20
N PRO A 215 12.68 15.42 3.36
CA PRO A 215 11.94 15.47 4.62
C PRO A 215 10.95 16.65 4.73
N THR A 216 10.16 16.92 3.70
CA THR A 216 9.28 18.09 3.58
C THR A 216 7.88 17.69 3.11
N GLY A 217 6.95 18.64 3.13
CA GLY A 217 5.60 18.51 2.62
C GLY A 217 5.53 18.54 1.09
N HIS A 218 4.35 18.82 0.58
CA HIS A 218 3.98 18.62 -0.82
C HIS A 218 4.72 19.52 -1.82
N TRP A 219 5.19 20.70 -1.40
CA TRP A 219 5.83 21.70 -2.29
C TRP A 219 7.34 21.86 -2.05
N PRO A 220 8.17 20.84 -2.33
CA PRO A 220 9.62 20.89 -2.10
C PRO A 220 10.32 22.00 -2.90
N MET A 221 9.72 22.48 -3.99
CA MET A 221 10.23 23.60 -4.78
C MET A 221 10.33 24.90 -3.97
N LEU A 222 9.46 25.07 -2.98
CA LEU A 222 9.41 26.26 -2.13
C LEU A 222 10.03 26.02 -0.75
N SER A 223 9.84 24.82 -0.18
CA SER A 223 10.34 24.50 1.16
C SER A 223 11.80 24.03 1.16
N ARG A 224 12.26 23.36 0.09
CA ARG A 224 13.61 22.78 -0.03
C ARG A 224 14.18 22.87 -1.45
N PRO A 225 14.30 24.07 -2.05
CA PRO A 225 14.79 24.22 -3.42
C PRO A 225 16.21 23.67 -3.62
N ASP A 226 17.11 23.84 -2.64
CA ASP A 226 18.48 23.29 -2.68
C ASP A 226 18.49 21.77 -2.75
N GLY A 227 17.77 21.12 -1.83
CA GLY A 227 17.69 19.66 -1.76
C GLY A 227 17.02 19.07 -3.01
N LEU A 228 15.96 19.71 -3.50
CA LEU A 228 15.28 19.25 -4.71
C LEU A 228 16.18 19.38 -5.95
N ALA A 229 16.88 20.51 -6.14
CA ALA A 229 17.79 20.67 -7.27
C ALA A 229 18.91 19.61 -7.27
N GLN A 230 19.50 19.32 -6.10
CA GLN A 230 20.50 18.26 -5.96
C GLN A 230 19.93 16.88 -6.32
N VAL A 231 18.72 16.56 -5.85
CA VAL A 231 18.03 15.30 -6.18
C VAL A 231 17.77 15.21 -7.68
N LEU A 232 17.34 16.29 -8.34
CA LEU A 232 17.07 16.29 -9.79
C LEU A 232 18.35 16.05 -10.61
N ILE A 233 19.49 16.60 -10.19
CA ILE A 233 20.79 16.34 -10.84
C ILE A 233 21.18 14.88 -10.69
N LYS A 234 21.10 14.33 -9.47
CA LYS A 234 21.39 12.91 -9.21
C LYS A 234 20.46 11.97 -9.97
N ALA A 235 19.16 12.30 -10.02
CA ALA A 235 18.18 11.56 -10.79
C ALA A 235 18.55 11.57 -12.28
N ALA A 236 18.91 12.72 -12.86
CA ALA A 236 19.35 12.82 -14.25
C ALA A 236 20.59 11.95 -14.55
N ALA A 237 21.51 11.81 -13.58
CA ALA A 237 22.66 10.90 -13.66
C ALA A 237 22.30 9.41 -13.48
N GLY A 238 21.04 9.09 -13.15
CA GLY A 238 20.57 7.72 -12.95
C GLY A 238 20.83 7.15 -11.55
N GLU A 239 21.19 8.02 -10.61
CA GLU A 239 21.35 7.68 -9.20
C GLU A 239 19.99 7.56 -8.48
N GLY A 240 20.05 7.11 -7.23
CA GLY A 240 18.90 6.97 -6.34
C GLY A 240 18.82 5.57 -5.74
N HIS A 241 18.05 5.45 -4.66
CA HIS A 241 17.77 4.16 -4.04
C HIS A 241 16.97 3.29 -5.02
N ARG A 242 17.33 2.01 -5.13
CA ARG A 242 16.56 1.05 -5.93
C ARG A 242 16.03 0.00 -4.99
N ILE A 243 14.74 -0.25 -5.09
CA ILE A 243 14.12 -1.34 -4.37
C ILE A 243 14.45 -2.61 -5.14
N ALA A 244 15.02 -3.59 -4.44
CA ALA A 244 15.21 -4.91 -5.02
C ALA A 244 13.85 -5.52 -5.28
N ALA A 245 13.62 -5.98 -6.51
CA ALA A 245 12.50 -6.87 -6.74
C ALA A 245 12.68 -8.07 -5.79
N PRO A 246 11.62 -8.56 -5.13
CA PRO A 246 11.74 -9.86 -4.48
C PRO A 246 12.24 -10.82 -5.56
N ASP A 247 13.36 -11.50 -5.31
CA ASP A 247 14.03 -12.29 -6.34
C ASP A 247 12.98 -13.14 -7.08
N ASP A 248 12.85 -12.92 -8.40
CA ASP A 248 12.30 -13.94 -9.31
C ASP A 248 13.36 -15.05 -9.45
N GLU A 249 13.95 -15.51 -8.34
CA GLU A 249 14.82 -16.67 -8.32
C GLU A 249 13.99 -17.83 -8.86
N PRO A 250 14.38 -18.47 -9.98
CA PRO A 250 13.83 -19.75 -10.44
C PRO A 250 14.27 -20.91 -9.50
N GLY A 251 14.30 -20.64 -8.20
CA GLY A 251 15.00 -21.36 -7.16
C GLY A 251 14.40 -21.10 -5.78
N GLY A 252 13.07 -21.07 -5.67
CA GLY A 252 12.31 -21.25 -4.43
C GLY A 252 12.89 -20.64 -3.15
N THR A 253 12.43 -19.44 -2.79
CA THR A 253 11.93 -19.30 -1.42
C THR A 253 10.81 -20.33 -1.29
N ARG A 254 11.19 -21.53 -0.83
CA ARG A 254 10.21 -22.50 -0.42
C ARG A 254 9.36 -21.73 0.59
N GLU A 255 8.10 -21.50 0.27
CA GLU A 255 7.04 -21.23 1.25
C GLU A 255 6.88 -22.48 2.16
N THR A 256 7.98 -23.12 2.53
CA THR A 256 8.06 -24.20 3.49
C THR A 256 7.63 -23.64 4.81
N PHE A 257 6.63 -24.26 5.39
CA PHE A 257 6.35 -24.08 6.78
C PHE A 257 7.61 -24.39 7.61
N LEU A 258 7.93 -23.49 8.54
CA LEU A 258 9.15 -23.54 9.35
C LEU A 258 9.26 -24.75 10.29
N LEU A 259 8.12 -25.39 10.60
CA LEU A 259 8.01 -26.65 11.33
C LEU A 259 7.76 -27.80 10.36
N ASP A 260 8.07 -29.02 10.80
CA ASP A 260 7.83 -30.25 10.05
C ASP A 260 6.76 -31.12 10.73
N PRO A 261 5.47 -30.70 10.70
CA PRO A 261 4.40 -31.48 11.29
C PRO A 261 4.14 -32.76 10.48
N PRO A 262 3.65 -33.84 11.13
CA PRO A 262 3.31 -35.07 10.42
C PRO A 262 2.23 -34.82 9.36
N GLU A 263 2.20 -35.68 8.34
CA GLU A 263 1.14 -35.68 7.35
C GLU A 263 -0.22 -35.92 8.01
N ALA A 264 -1.24 -35.23 7.50
CA ALA A 264 -2.62 -35.35 7.96
C ALA A 264 -3.55 -35.48 6.75
N PRO A 265 -4.62 -36.29 6.84
CA PRO A 265 -5.65 -36.34 5.81
C PRO A 265 -6.15 -34.95 5.47
N ARG A 266 -6.20 -34.65 4.16
CA ARG A 266 -6.59 -33.35 3.62
C ARG A 266 -7.77 -33.52 2.67
N GLU A 267 -8.85 -32.82 2.93
CA GLU A 267 -10.07 -32.84 2.11
C GLU A 267 -10.43 -31.45 1.60
N ARG A 268 -10.67 -31.34 0.28
CA ARG A 268 -11.00 -30.09 -0.42
C ARG A 268 -12.52 -29.93 -0.52
N ILE A 269 -13.04 -28.82 -0.01
CA ILE A 269 -14.45 -28.44 -0.10
C ILE A 269 -14.53 -27.05 -0.74
N GLY A 270 -14.60 -26.99 -2.07
CA GLY A 270 -14.58 -25.73 -2.81
C GLY A 270 -13.33 -24.88 -2.50
N ARG A 271 -13.53 -23.77 -1.77
CA ARG A 271 -12.45 -22.83 -1.38
C ARG A 271 -11.85 -23.09 0.00
N LEU A 272 -12.31 -24.14 0.68
CA LEU A 272 -11.81 -24.60 1.97
C LEU A 272 -11.05 -25.92 1.83
N ASP A 273 -10.03 -26.12 2.67
CA ASP A 273 -9.44 -27.42 2.96
C ASP A 273 -9.56 -27.74 4.43
N LEU A 274 -9.85 -29.00 4.74
CA LEU A 274 -9.82 -29.53 6.08
C LEU A 274 -8.65 -30.50 6.23
N HIS A 275 -7.79 -30.23 7.19
CA HIS A 275 -6.74 -31.11 7.68
C HIS A 275 -7.24 -31.78 8.96
N LEU A 276 -7.42 -33.09 8.90
CA LEU A 276 -8.15 -33.82 9.92
C LEU A 276 -7.19 -34.54 10.88
N PRO A 277 -7.37 -34.40 12.21
CA PRO A 277 -6.69 -35.25 13.16
C PRO A 277 -7.30 -36.66 13.15
N GLU A 278 -6.53 -37.65 13.60
CA GLU A 278 -7.10 -38.96 13.94
C GLU A 278 -8.02 -38.82 15.17
N ALA A 279 -9.32 -39.05 15.00
CA ALA A 279 -10.30 -38.92 16.07
C ALA A 279 -11.60 -39.71 15.79
N ASP A 280 -12.16 -40.29 16.85
CA ASP A 280 -13.45 -41.00 16.82
C ASP A 280 -14.66 -40.11 17.16
N ARG A 281 -14.41 -38.82 17.44
CA ARG A 281 -15.43 -37.84 17.83
C ARG A 281 -15.15 -36.47 17.21
N PRO A 282 -16.16 -35.60 17.08
CA PRO A 282 -15.95 -34.23 16.59
C PRO A 282 -14.89 -33.47 17.39
N ARG A 283 -14.04 -32.72 16.70
CA ARG A 283 -12.91 -31.98 17.27
C ARG A 283 -13.08 -30.48 17.09
N PRO A 284 -12.50 -29.64 17.98
CA PRO A 284 -12.39 -28.21 17.74
C PRO A 284 -11.71 -27.91 16.40
N ALA A 285 -11.97 -26.73 15.83
CA ALA A 285 -11.36 -26.32 14.57
C ALA A 285 -10.71 -24.94 14.63
N VAL A 286 -9.68 -24.75 13.81
CA VAL A 286 -9.00 -23.47 13.59
C VAL A 286 -9.11 -23.13 12.10
N LEU A 287 -9.71 -21.99 11.75
CA LEU A 287 -9.69 -21.46 10.39
C LEU A 287 -8.55 -20.46 10.21
N PHE A 288 -7.58 -20.79 9.36
CA PHE A 288 -6.44 -19.94 9.00
C PHE A 288 -6.80 -19.04 7.82
N VAL A 289 -6.78 -17.72 8.04
CA VAL A 289 -7.18 -16.68 7.07
C VAL A 289 -5.95 -15.90 6.63
N HIS A 290 -5.57 -16.06 5.37
CA HIS A 290 -4.38 -15.44 4.80
C HIS A 290 -4.48 -13.91 4.68
N GLY A 291 -3.32 -13.24 4.56
CA GLY A 291 -3.25 -11.82 4.23
C GLY A 291 -3.50 -11.53 2.75
N GLY A 292 -3.44 -10.26 2.36
CA GLY A 292 -3.59 -9.86 0.95
C GLY A 292 -3.48 -8.34 0.79
N PRO A 293 -3.86 -7.79 -0.37
CA PRO A 293 -4.50 -8.50 -1.49
C PRO A 293 -3.58 -9.46 -2.27
N VAL A 294 -4.17 -10.52 -2.82
CA VAL A 294 -3.48 -11.58 -3.58
C VAL A 294 -3.89 -11.53 -5.05
N ASP A 295 -2.96 -11.71 -5.99
CA ASP A 295 -3.30 -11.82 -7.41
C ASP A 295 -4.31 -12.94 -7.67
N PRO A 296 -5.44 -12.69 -8.39
CA PRO A 296 -6.37 -13.76 -8.76
C PRO A 296 -5.72 -14.86 -9.65
N THR A 297 -4.64 -14.52 -10.35
CA THR A 297 -3.88 -15.43 -11.22
C THR A 297 -2.73 -16.14 -10.51
N ARG A 298 -2.35 -15.73 -9.29
CA ARG A 298 -1.25 -16.36 -8.53
C ARG A 298 -1.54 -17.86 -8.35
N ARG A 299 -0.55 -18.69 -8.68
CA ARG A 299 -0.54 -20.12 -8.37
C ARG A 299 0.82 -20.51 -7.77
N PRO A 300 0.87 -21.39 -6.73
CA PRO A 300 -0.29 -21.89 -5.98
C PRO A 300 -1.06 -20.75 -5.28
N THR A 301 -2.36 -20.94 -5.03
CA THR A 301 -3.12 -19.99 -4.20
C THR A 301 -2.63 -20.11 -2.76
N PRO A 302 -2.84 -19.09 -1.88
CA PRO A 302 -2.36 -19.13 -0.50
C PRO A 302 -2.64 -20.45 0.23
N ARG A 303 -3.87 -20.98 0.13
CA ARG A 303 -4.23 -22.26 0.74
C ARG A 303 -3.39 -23.46 0.24
N ASP A 304 -2.94 -23.41 -1.00
CA ASP A 304 -2.15 -24.46 -1.65
C ASP A 304 -0.63 -24.30 -1.44
N THR A 305 -0.20 -23.26 -0.72
CA THR A 305 1.22 -23.05 -0.38
C THR A 305 1.66 -24.03 0.72
N PRO A 306 2.93 -24.51 0.72
CA PRO A 306 3.42 -25.37 1.80
C PRO A 306 3.31 -24.73 3.20
N PHE A 307 3.19 -23.41 3.28
CA PHE A 307 2.99 -22.64 4.50
C PHE A 307 1.62 -22.92 5.13
N PHE A 308 0.53 -22.69 4.40
CA PHE A 308 -0.82 -22.96 4.91
C PHE A 308 -1.08 -24.45 5.04
N LEU A 309 -0.54 -25.28 4.15
CA LEU A 309 -0.57 -26.75 4.30
C LEU A 309 0.15 -27.19 5.59
N GLY A 310 1.24 -26.50 5.97
CA GLY A 310 1.94 -26.70 7.23
C GLY A 310 1.10 -26.34 8.44
N TYR A 311 0.44 -25.18 8.46
CA TYR A 311 -0.48 -24.82 9.54
C TYR A 311 -1.62 -25.81 9.71
N GLY A 312 -2.23 -26.25 8.60
CA GLY A 312 -3.28 -27.26 8.60
C GLY A 312 -2.81 -28.58 9.24
N ARG A 313 -1.66 -29.10 8.79
CA ARG A 313 -1.03 -30.30 9.37
C ARG A 313 -0.65 -30.10 10.84
N PHE A 314 -0.13 -28.93 11.20
CA PHE A 314 0.27 -28.65 12.58
C PHE A 314 -0.92 -28.64 13.53
N ALA A 315 -2.02 -27.98 13.15
CA ALA A 315 -3.29 -28.05 13.86
C ALA A 315 -3.78 -29.51 14.02
N ALA A 316 -3.80 -30.28 12.94
CA ALA A 316 -4.17 -31.71 12.99
C ALA A 316 -3.27 -32.52 13.93
N SER A 317 -1.96 -32.27 13.94
CA SER A 317 -1.01 -32.92 14.86
C SER A 317 -1.26 -32.57 16.34
N ARG A 318 -1.94 -31.45 16.61
CA ARG A 318 -2.40 -31.05 17.95
C ARG A 318 -3.82 -31.54 18.27
N GLY A 319 -4.40 -32.39 17.42
CA GLY A 319 -5.72 -32.96 17.65
C GLY A 319 -6.89 -31.99 17.38
N VAL A 320 -6.67 -30.94 16.59
CA VAL A 320 -7.71 -30.00 16.17
C VAL A 320 -7.82 -30.00 14.64
N VAL A 321 -9.02 -29.77 14.11
CA VAL A 321 -9.20 -29.66 12.66
C VAL A 321 -8.56 -28.36 12.17
N GLY A 322 -7.55 -28.48 11.31
CA GLY A 322 -6.92 -27.33 10.65
C GLY A 322 -7.65 -26.99 9.37
N ALA A 323 -8.29 -25.82 9.30
CA ALA A 323 -9.02 -25.39 8.13
C ALA A 323 -8.29 -24.23 7.43
N THR A 324 -8.04 -24.34 6.13
CA THR A 324 -7.38 -23.29 5.34
C THR A 324 -8.29 -22.87 4.19
N LEU A 325 -8.35 -21.58 3.84
CA LEU A 325 -9.23 -21.08 2.77
C LEU A 325 -8.52 -20.18 1.77
N ASP A 326 -9.10 -20.07 0.57
CA ASP A 326 -8.85 -18.94 -0.34
C ASP A 326 -10.02 -17.95 -0.31
N HIS A 327 -9.75 -16.65 -0.26
CA HIS A 327 -10.76 -15.59 -0.34
C HIS A 327 -10.47 -14.56 -1.44
N ARG A 328 -11.51 -13.81 -1.87
CA ARG A 328 -11.48 -12.83 -2.96
C ARG A 328 -10.83 -11.48 -2.62
N LEU A 329 -9.88 -11.43 -1.69
CA LEU A 329 -9.16 -10.18 -1.41
C LEU A 329 -8.09 -9.96 -2.50
N HIS A 330 -8.49 -9.38 -3.64
CA HIS A 330 -7.60 -9.15 -4.79
C HIS A 330 -7.20 -7.68 -4.95
N ALA A 331 -7.97 -6.76 -4.39
CA ALA A 331 -7.63 -5.36 -4.19
C ALA A 331 -8.05 -4.87 -2.80
N LEU A 332 -7.55 -3.70 -2.38
CA LEU A 332 -7.96 -3.06 -1.11
C LEU A 332 -9.47 -2.74 -1.04
N THR A 333 -10.15 -2.68 -2.18
CA THR A 333 -11.61 -2.52 -2.26
C THR A 333 -12.40 -3.81 -2.05
N ASP A 334 -11.74 -4.97 -1.98
CA ASP A 334 -12.40 -6.27 -1.91
C ASP A 334 -12.58 -6.83 -0.48
N TYR A 335 -12.27 -6.05 0.57
CA TYR A 335 -12.42 -6.51 1.96
C TYR A 335 -13.82 -7.02 2.29
N ALA A 336 -14.88 -6.38 1.76
CA ALA A 336 -16.25 -6.87 1.91
C ALA A 336 -16.47 -8.26 1.30
N LYS A 337 -15.99 -8.50 0.07
CA LYS A 337 -16.09 -9.82 -0.59
C LYS A 337 -15.29 -10.88 0.16
N ALA A 338 -14.12 -10.51 0.69
CA ALA A 338 -13.28 -11.41 1.46
C ALA A 338 -13.94 -11.76 2.81
N ALA A 339 -14.61 -10.82 3.47
CA ALA A 339 -15.36 -11.08 4.69
C ALA A 339 -16.53 -12.05 4.46
N GLU A 340 -17.25 -11.92 3.35
CA GLU A 340 -18.28 -12.88 2.93
C GLU A 340 -17.71 -14.29 2.71
N ASP A 341 -16.55 -14.39 2.05
CA ASP A 341 -15.87 -15.67 1.81
C ASP A 341 -15.42 -16.33 3.12
N VAL A 342 -14.89 -15.55 4.08
CA VAL A 342 -14.49 -16.04 5.40
C VAL A 342 -15.71 -16.51 6.20
N ALA A 343 -16.81 -15.75 6.21
CA ALA A 343 -18.04 -16.15 6.91
C ALA A 343 -18.62 -17.46 6.32
N ALA A 344 -18.66 -17.57 4.99
CA ALA A 344 -19.12 -18.80 4.33
C ALA A 344 -18.21 -20.01 4.64
N ALA A 345 -16.90 -19.80 4.74
CA ALA A 345 -15.96 -20.86 5.14
C ALA A 345 -16.18 -21.29 6.59
N VAL A 346 -16.44 -20.34 7.51
CA VAL A 346 -16.80 -20.65 8.90
C VAL A 346 -18.07 -21.50 8.97
N ASP A 347 -19.10 -21.15 8.21
CA ASP A 347 -20.35 -21.93 8.18
C ASP A 347 -20.10 -23.36 7.66
N GLN A 348 -19.26 -23.52 6.63
CA GLN A 348 -18.87 -24.84 6.12
C GLN A 348 -18.07 -25.66 7.14
N VAL A 349 -17.11 -25.04 7.84
CA VAL A 349 -16.34 -25.70 8.90
C VAL A 349 -17.27 -26.18 10.02
N ARG A 350 -18.20 -25.32 10.48
CA ARG A 350 -19.14 -25.67 11.55
C ARG A 350 -20.17 -26.73 11.15
N ALA A 351 -20.49 -26.83 9.85
CA ALA A 351 -21.41 -27.83 9.35
C ALA A 351 -20.77 -29.22 9.14
N ASP A 352 -19.44 -29.34 9.13
CA ASP A 352 -18.77 -30.63 8.98
C ASP A 352 -19.00 -31.51 10.23
N PRO A 353 -19.49 -32.75 10.09
CA PRO A 353 -19.83 -33.61 11.22
C PRO A 353 -18.63 -34.03 12.07
N ARG A 354 -17.39 -33.82 11.60
CA ARG A 354 -16.15 -34.11 12.33
C ARG A 354 -15.66 -32.90 13.14
N VAL A 355 -16.32 -31.76 13.00
CA VAL A 355 -16.01 -30.52 13.72
C VAL A 355 -17.02 -30.32 14.84
N ASP A 356 -16.52 -29.90 16.00
CA ASP A 356 -17.35 -29.40 17.09
C ASP A 356 -17.77 -27.95 16.78
N PRO A 357 -19.05 -27.68 16.48
CA PRO A 357 -19.48 -26.38 15.99
C PRO A 357 -19.44 -25.27 17.05
N ASP A 358 -19.23 -25.61 18.32
CA ASP A 358 -19.21 -24.69 19.47
C ASP A 358 -17.77 -24.40 19.97
N ARG A 359 -16.76 -24.97 19.31
CA ARG A 359 -15.34 -24.81 19.65
C ARG A 359 -14.52 -24.49 18.41
N ILE A 360 -14.64 -23.24 17.95
CA ILE A 360 -13.94 -22.73 16.76
C ILE A 360 -13.04 -21.56 17.14
N ALA A 361 -11.87 -21.47 16.50
CA ALA A 361 -10.98 -20.33 16.52
C ALA A 361 -10.74 -19.81 15.10
N LEU A 362 -10.56 -18.50 14.95
CA LEU A 362 -10.19 -17.87 13.68
C LEU A 362 -8.81 -17.25 13.81
N TRP A 363 -7.92 -17.56 12.87
CA TRP A 363 -6.52 -17.14 12.91
C TRP A 363 -6.17 -16.31 11.67
N PHE A 364 -5.98 -15.00 11.84
CA PHE A 364 -5.70 -14.06 10.77
C PHE A 364 -4.22 -13.68 10.72
N PHE A 365 -3.69 -13.57 9.50
CA PHE A 365 -2.29 -13.21 9.23
C PHE A 365 -2.20 -11.86 8.50
N SER A 366 -1.22 -11.03 8.87
CA SER A 366 -0.90 -9.81 8.13
C SER A 366 -2.14 -8.92 7.92
N ALA A 367 -2.37 -8.44 6.69
CA ALA A 367 -3.51 -7.63 6.28
C ALA A 367 -4.88 -8.35 6.40
N GLY A 368 -4.88 -9.67 6.58
CA GLY A 368 -6.06 -10.43 6.97
C GLY A 368 -6.57 -10.02 8.35
N GLY A 369 -5.71 -9.44 9.21
CA GLY A 369 -6.10 -8.90 10.51
C GLY A 369 -7.25 -7.89 10.45
N LEU A 370 -7.40 -7.13 9.35
CA LEU A 370 -8.53 -6.22 9.18
C LEU A 370 -9.88 -6.93 9.06
N LEU A 371 -9.90 -8.19 8.58
CA LEU A 371 -11.11 -9.03 8.51
C LEU A 371 -11.57 -9.51 9.90
N ALA A 372 -10.72 -9.39 10.93
CA ALA A 372 -11.11 -9.70 12.30
C ALA A 372 -12.14 -8.71 12.89
N ALA A 373 -12.31 -7.54 12.26
CA ALA A 373 -13.18 -6.48 12.77
C ALA A 373 -14.63 -6.94 13.01
N ASP A 374 -15.21 -7.71 12.09
CA ASP A 374 -16.59 -8.18 12.22
C ASP A 374 -16.76 -9.15 13.41
N TRP A 375 -15.78 -10.03 13.60
CA TRP A 375 -15.76 -11.02 14.67
C TRP A 375 -15.50 -10.41 16.05
N LEU A 376 -14.79 -9.29 16.10
CA LEU A 376 -14.61 -8.48 17.31
C LEU A 376 -15.85 -7.64 17.63
N ALA A 377 -16.53 -7.10 16.61
CA ALA A 377 -17.67 -6.22 16.82
C ALA A 377 -18.90 -6.98 17.38
N ALA A 378 -19.10 -8.22 16.95
CA ALA A 378 -20.18 -9.08 17.41
C ALA A 378 -19.74 -10.55 17.47
N PRO A 379 -18.94 -10.94 18.49
CA PRO A 379 -18.48 -12.31 18.64
C PRO A 379 -19.65 -13.29 18.80
N PRO A 380 -19.76 -14.33 17.96
CA PRO A 380 -20.77 -15.34 18.15
C PRO A 380 -20.40 -16.25 19.35
N PRO A 381 -21.38 -16.84 20.06
CA PRO A 381 -21.15 -17.57 21.30
C PRO A 381 -20.32 -18.86 21.15
N TRP A 382 -20.20 -19.38 19.92
CA TRP A 382 -19.38 -20.55 19.60
C TRP A 382 -17.90 -20.22 19.37
N LEU A 383 -17.56 -18.94 19.16
CA LEU A 383 -16.20 -18.51 18.86
C LEU A 383 -15.39 -18.42 20.15
N ARG A 384 -14.33 -19.23 20.26
CA ARG A 384 -13.52 -19.35 21.49
C ARG A 384 -12.41 -18.33 21.57
N CYS A 385 -11.74 -18.09 20.45
CA CYS A 385 -10.70 -17.06 20.37
C CYS A 385 -10.44 -16.58 18.95
N LEU A 386 -9.84 -15.40 18.87
CA LEU A 386 -9.15 -14.92 17.68
C LEU A 386 -7.65 -15.05 17.87
N ALA A 387 -6.94 -15.42 16.81
CA ALA A 387 -5.50 -15.35 16.75
C ALA A 387 -5.07 -14.38 15.64
N LEU A 388 -4.08 -13.55 15.94
CA LEU A 388 -3.61 -12.47 15.08
C LEU A 388 -2.08 -12.52 15.02
N THR A 389 -1.50 -12.90 13.88
CA THR A 389 -0.03 -12.99 13.72
C THR A 389 0.47 -11.89 12.78
N TYR A 390 1.46 -11.11 13.26
CA TYR A 390 1.99 -9.88 12.63
C TYR A 390 0.87 -9.05 11.95
N PRO A 391 -0.23 -8.75 12.65
CA PRO A 391 -1.44 -8.28 12.00
C PRO A 391 -1.35 -6.80 11.60
N VAL A 392 -2.07 -6.45 10.54
CA VAL A 392 -2.47 -5.06 10.28
C VAL A 392 -3.85 -4.86 10.92
N LEU A 393 -3.96 -3.93 11.88
CA LEU A 393 -5.18 -3.74 12.70
C LEU A 393 -5.89 -2.41 12.48
N ALA A 394 -5.35 -1.57 11.60
CA ALA A 394 -6.01 -0.42 11.01
C ALA A 394 -5.42 -0.16 9.61
N PRO A 395 -6.18 0.42 8.66
CA PRO A 395 -5.62 0.79 7.37
C PRO A 395 -4.50 1.83 7.54
N PRO A 396 -3.25 1.54 7.13
CA PRO A 396 -2.16 2.52 7.14
C PRO A 396 -2.37 3.61 6.06
N PRO A 397 -1.57 4.70 6.07
CA PRO A 397 -1.59 5.68 4.98
C PRO A 397 -1.43 5.02 3.60
N GLY A 398 -2.23 5.44 2.62
CA GLY A 398 -2.31 4.84 1.29
C GLY A 398 -3.35 3.72 1.15
N TRP A 399 -4.03 3.33 2.22
CA TRP A 399 -5.10 2.31 2.23
C TRP A 399 -6.49 2.92 2.46
N GLU A 400 -6.70 4.17 2.04
CA GLU A 400 -7.92 4.95 2.30
C GLU A 400 -9.17 4.34 1.66
N THR A 401 -9.02 3.45 0.68
CA THR A 401 -10.12 2.75 0.03
C THR A 401 -10.71 1.62 0.89
N VAL A 402 -10.04 1.23 1.97
CA VAL A 402 -10.56 0.20 2.88
C VAL A 402 -11.69 0.80 3.71
N ASP A 403 -12.86 0.14 3.67
CA ASP A 403 -14.05 0.57 4.40
C ASP A 403 -13.78 0.71 5.91
N ALA A 404 -14.35 1.74 6.54
CA ALA A 404 -14.19 2.02 7.96
C ALA A 404 -14.66 0.88 8.87
N ARG A 405 -15.55 -0.01 8.38
CA ARG A 405 -15.96 -1.26 9.05
C ARG A 405 -14.78 -2.18 9.35
N PHE A 406 -13.74 -2.22 8.51
CA PHE A 406 -12.58 -3.10 8.68
C PHE A 406 -11.50 -2.44 9.55
N ARG A 407 -11.90 -2.01 10.75
CA ARG A 407 -11.01 -1.40 11.75
C ARG A 407 -11.11 -2.16 13.08
N PRO A 408 -10.31 -3.23 13.27
CA PRO A 408 -10.26 -4.01 14.51
C PRO A 408 -10.15 -3.17 15.79
N VAL A 409 -9.34 -2.10 15.78
CA VAL A 409 -9.21 -1.17 16.92
C VAL A 409 -10.56 -0.59 17.36
N ALA A 410 -11.41 -0.21 16.41
CA ALA A 410 -12.74 0.35 16.70
C ALA A 410 -13.75 -0.73 17.12
N ALA A 411 -13.65 -1.92 16.51
CA ALA A 411 -14.53 -3.04 16.77
C ALA A 411 -14.31 -3.69 18.16
N LEU A 412 -13.12 -3.53 18.74
CA LEU A 412 -12.71 -4.20 19.97
C LEU A 412 -13.62 -3.96 21.18
N ARG A 413 -14.34 -2.83 21.22
CA ARG A 413 -15.35 -2.55 22.27
C ARG A 413 -16.52 -3.52 22.26
N GLY A 414 -16.79 -4.17 21.13
CA GLY A 414 -17.82 -5.21 20.99
C GLY A 414 -17.35 -6.60 21.39
N ALA A 415 -16.05 -6.79 21.67
CA ALA A 415 -15.46 -8.12 21.80
C ALA A 415 -15.91 -8.87 23.07
N GLY A 416 -16.40 -8.16 24.08
CA GLY A 416 -16.88 -8.76 25.33
C GLY A 416 -15.85 -9.73 25.94
N PRO A 417 -16.20 -10.99 26.21
CA PRO A 417 -15.30 -11.97 26.82
C PRO A 417 -14.38 -12.71 25.82
N LEU A 418 -14.41 -12.36 24.52
CA LEU A 418 -13.64 -13.08 23.51
C LEU A 418 -12.13 -12.92 23.73
N ASN A 419 -11.41 -14.04 23.83
CA ASN A 419 -9.96 -14.04 23.97
C ASN A 419 -9.27 -13.77 22.63
N THR A 420 -8.23 -12.95 22.64
CA THR A 420 -7.36 -12.70 21.48
C THR A 420 -5.93 -13.13 21.78
N VAL A 421 -5.33 -13.97 20.93
CA VAL A 421 -3.90 -14.30 20.95
C VAL A 421 -3.20 -13.48 19.88
N LEU A 422 -2.32 -12.55 20.27
CA LEU A 422 -1.63 -11.65 19.35
C LEU A 422 -0.14 -11.97 19.30
N THR A 423 0.35 -12.46 18.16
CA THR A 423 1.78 -12.70 17.92
C THR A 423 2.41 -11.46 17.28
N ARG A 424 3.25 -10.76 18.04
CA ARG A 424 3.84 -9.46 17.66
C ARG A 424 5.27 -9.63 17.16
N ALA A 425 5.53 -9.20 15.92
CA ALA A 425 6.88 -9.09 15.37
C ALA A 425 7.60 -7.87 15.97
N GLY A 426 8.82 -8.06 16.47
CA GLY A 426 9.61 -6.98 17.09
C GLY A 426 10.30 -6.07 16.08
N LEU A 427 10.65 -6.61 14.90
CA LEU A 427 11.17 -5.86 13.76
C LEU A 427 10.07 -5.57 12.72
N GLU A 428 8.87 -5.23 13.22
CA GLU A 428 7.71 -4.94 12.40
C GLU A 428 7.83 -3.58 11.69
N HIS A 429 7.21 -3.47 10.51
CA HIS A 429 7.15 -2.21 9.79
C HIS A 429 6.49 -1.13 10.67
N PRO A 430 7.06 0.09 10.78
CA PRO A 430 6.57 1.11 11.73
C PRO A 430 5.09 1.44 11.60
N SER A 431 4.55 1.43 10.37
CA SER A 431 3.12 1.67 10.16
C SER A 431 2.23 0.56 10.71
N PHE A 432 2.61 -0.72 10.55
CA PHE A 432 1.87 -1.87 11.08
C PHE A 432 2.03 -1.96 12.60
N ALA A 433 3.24 -1.78 13.10
CA ALA A 433 3.53 -1.69 14.53
C ALA A 433 2.70 -0.60 15.21
N ALA A 434 2.48 0.55 14.55
CA ALA A 434 1.59 1.59 15.06
C ALA A 434 0.15 1.12 15.21
N THR A 435 -0.38 0.34 14.25
CA THR A 435 -1.74 -0.22 14.35
C THR A 435 -1.86 -1.24 15.49
N VAL A 436 -0.82 -2.05 15.72
CA VAL A 436 -0.78 -3.01 16.83
C VAL A 436 -0.75 -2.28 18.17
N ARG A 437 0.06 -1.22 18.32
CA ARG A 437 0.06 -0.39 19.54
C ARG A 437 -1.32 0.18 19.82
N GLN A 438 -1.95 0.81 18.83
CA GLN A 438 -3.31 1.36 18.97
C GLN A 438 -4.33 0.30 19.38
N PHE A 439 -4.22 -0.92 18.86
CA PHE A 439 -5.09 -2.02 19.25
C PHE A 439 -4.89 -2.46 20.71
N LEU A 440 -3.64 -2.58 21.15
CA LEU A 440 -3.32 -2.96 22.54
C LEU A 440 -3.72 -1.87 23.55
N ASP A 441 -3.55 -0.60 23.18
CA ASP A 441 -4.02 0.54 23.97
C ASP A 441 -5.55 0.48 24.11
N ALA A 442 -6.27 0.30 22.99
CA ALA A 442 -7.72 0.16 22.99
C ALA A 442 -8.19 -1.07 23.78
N ALA A 443 -7.45 -2.19 23.73
CA ALA A 443 -7.76 -3.40 24.49
C ALA A 443 -7.72 -3.13 26.00
N THR A 444 -6.70 -2.39 26.43
CA THR A 444 -6.54 -1.97 27.82
C THR A 444 -7.68 -1.05 28.25
N GLU A 445 -8.05 -0.09 27.39
CA GLU A 445 -9.13 0.86 27.66
C GLU A 445 -10.51 0.19 27.79
N CYS A 446 -10.81 -0.81 26.95
CA CYS A 446 -12.11 -1.49 26.98
C CYS A 446 -12.13 -2.78 27.81
N GLY A 447 -11.00 -3.19 28.40
CA GLY A 447 -10.88 -4.41 29.19
C GLY A 447 -10.94 -5.70 28.38
N ALA A 448 -10.61 -5.66 27.08
CA ALA A 448 -10.55 -6.86 26.24
C ALA A 448 -9.35 -7.75 26.63
N THR A 449 -9.56 -9.07 26.58
CA THR A 449 -8.51 -10.03 26.96
C THR A 449 -7.59 -10.32 25.77
N VAL A 450 -6.34 -9.85 25.84
CA VAL A 450 -5.32 -10.07 24.80
C VAL A 450 -4.08 -10.74 25.40
N GLU A 451 -3.77 -11.96 24.96
CA GLU A 451 -2.51 -12.65 25.25
C GLU A 451 -1.49 -12.28 24.18
N VAL A 452 -0.43 -11.55 24.53
CA VAL A 452 0.61 -11.10 23.60
C VAL A 452 1.80 -12.06 23.61
N LEU A 453 2.17 -12.55 22.43
CA LEU A 453 3.34 -13.38 22.19
C LEU A 453 4.35 -12.61 21.36
N ASP A 454 5.43 -12.15 22.00
CA ASP A 454 6.49 -11.40 21.34
C ASP A 454 7.48 -12.28 20.58
N VAL A 455 7.88 -11.80 19.41
CA VAL A 455 8.97 -12.33 18.56
C VAL A 455 9.97 -11.19 18.31
N PRO A 456 10.85 -10.86 19.28
CA PRO A 456 11.68 -9.66 19.26
C PRO A 456 12.50 -9.44 17.97
N HIS A 457 13.01 -10.51 17.36
CA HIS A 457 13.84 -10.43 16.15
C HIS A 457 13.07 -10.83 14.88
N GLY A 458 11.80 -11.22 15.02
CA GLY A 458 10.94 -11.53 13.88
C GLY A 458 10.56 -10.26 13.13
N ARG A 459 10.65 -10.31 11.79
CA ARG A 459 10.06 -9.31 10.89
C ARG A 459 8.64 -9.69 10.47
N HIS A 460 7.98 -8.83 9.69
CA HIS A 460 6.68 -9.16 9.11
C HIS A 460 6.76 -10.47 8.31
N GLY A 461 5.88 -11.43 8.58
CA GLY A 461 5.95 -12.74 7.93
C GLY A 461 7.18 -13.57 8.34
N PHE A 462 7.74 -13.37 9.55
CA PHE A 462 8.90 -14.11 10.07
C PHE A 462 8.76 -15.63 9.94
N GLU A 463 7.54 -16.15 9.90
CA GLU A 463 7.27 -17.58 9.77
C GLU A 463 7.68 -18.14 8.39
N LEU A 464 7.66 -17.29 7.36
CA LEU A 464 8.12 -17.60 6.00
C LEU A 464 9.58 -17.21 5.78
N LEU A 465 10.02 -16.15 6.44
CA LEU A 465 11.27 -15.47 6.10
C LEU A 465 12.41 -15.79 7.06
N ASP A 466 12.08 -16.12 8.31
CA ASP A 466 13.02 -16.30 9.41
C ASP A 466 12.80 -17.70 9.99
N HIS A 467 13.49 -18.70 9.44
CA HIS A 467 13.48 -20.06 9.98
C HIS A 467 14.38 -20.19 11.23
N SER A 468 14.27 -19.22 12.14
CA SER A 468 15.00 -19.15 13.41
C SER A 468 14.32 -19.98 14.49
N GLU A 469 15.06 -20.35 15.54
CA GLU A 469 14.47 -21.04 16.71
C GLU A 469 13.44 -20.16 17.45
N GLU A 470 13.63 -18.82 17.45
CA GLU A 470 12.66 -17.88 18.02
C GLU A 470 11.33 -17.93 17.26
N SER A 471 11.40 -17.94 15.93
CA SER A 471 10.23 -18.07 15.04
C SER A 471 9.54 -19.42 15.21
N ARG A 472 10.29 -20.53 15.35
CA ARG A 472 9.74 -21.86 15.67
C ARG A 472 8.98 -21.84 16.99
N ALA A 473 9.61 -21.36 18.04
CA ALA A 473 9.02 -21.28 19.37
C ALA A 473 7.78 -20.38 19.39
N ALA A 474 7.77 -19.28 18.62
CA ALA A 474 6.62 -18.39 18.52
C ALA A 474 5.38 -19.10 17.93
N VAL A 475 5.55 -19.84 16.83
CA VAL A 475 4.46 -20.60 16.21
C VAL A 475 3.93 -21.70 17.12
N GLU A 476 4.82 -22.41 17.80
CA GLU A 476 4.42 -23.43 18.77
C GLU A 476 3.65 -22.85 19.96
N ARG A 477 4.12 -21.72 20.51
CA ARG A 477 3.45 -21.02 21.62
C ARG A 477 2.08 -20.50 21.20
N ALA A 478 1.96 -19.91 20.01
CA ALA A 478 0.70 -19.42 19.48
C ALA A 478 -0.30 -20.55 19.29
N MET A 479 0.12 -21.67 18.69
CA MET A 479 -0.73 -22.86 18.54
C MET A 479 -1.17 -23.40 19.90
N THR A 480 -0.25 -23.50 20.86
CA THR A 480 -0.56 -23.98 22.22
C THR A 480 -1.58 -23.09 22.92
N ALA A 481 -1.45 -21.76 22.82
CA ALA A 481 -2.40 -20.82 23.38
C ALA A 481 -3.79 -20.95 22.75
N VAL A 482 -3.86 -21.06 21.41
CA VAL A 482 -5.12 -21.26 20.67
C VAL A 482 -5.79 -22.58 21.06
N THR A 483 -5.04 -23.70 21.08
CA THR A 483 -5.61 -25.00 21.46
C THR A 483 -6.11 -25.02 22.90
N ARG A 484 -5.40 -24.34 23.83
CA ARG A 484 -5.84 -24.19 25.23
C ARG A 484 -7.17 -23.46 25.32
N LEU A 485 -7.38 -22.41 24.53
CA LEU A 485 -8.61 -21.63 24.52
C LEU A 485 -9.76 -22.36 23.83
N LEU A 486 -9.48 -23.25 22.87
CA LEU A 486 -10.49 -24.12 22.28
C LEU A 486 -11.05 -25.15 23.27
N ASP A 487 -10.30 -25.52 24.29
CA ASP A 487 -10.72 -26.47 25.33
C ASP A 487 -11.41 -25.82 26.54
N ALA A 488 -11.46 -24.48 26.59
CA ALA A 488 -12.11 -23.69 27.65
C ALA A 488 -13.59 -23.39 27.35
#